data_AF-K1RXY4-F1
#
_entry.id   AF-K1RXY4-F1
#
_cell.length_a   1.000
_cell.length_b   1.000
_cell.length_c   1.000
_cell.angle_alpha   90.00
_cell.angle_beta   90.00
_cell.angle_gamma   90.00
#
_symmetry.space_group_name_H-M   'P 1'
#
loop_
_entity.id
_entity.type
_entity.pdbx_description
1 polymer ?
#
loop_
_entity_poly.entity_id
_entity_poly.type
_entity_poly.pdbx_seq_one_letter_code
_entity_poly.pdbx_strand_id
1 'polypeptide(L)'
;MKFYCKPTLTLFLLLYVAIQSAQAQDTLRITLQDAVRIALSDNPTIKVAGQEILLKKEARREAYAGLFPEASLVGSYSRAIKKQSFAMMGEVIEVGTDNTYSGGLSVSLPVFAPALYKSISLTSTDVNLAVEKSRASRLDMVNQVTKAFFQLLLAQDSYEVLLKSYKQSEDNYNVVKAKY
;
A
#
# COMPACT_ATOMS: atom_id res chain seq x y z
N MET A 1 -12.08 48.80 -6.72
CA MET A 1 -13.37 48.15 -6.39
C MET A 1 -13.26 47.56 -5.00
N LYS A 2 -13.95 48.14 -4.01
CA LYS A 2 -13.88 47.72 -2.60
C LYS A 2 -14.77 46.49 -2.40
N PHE A 3 -14.16 45.29 -2.35
CA PHE A 3 -14.86 44.06 -2.00
C PHE A 3 -15.21 44.08 -0.52
N TYR A 4 -16.45 44.49 -0.21
CA TYR A 4 -17.06 44.29 1.11
C TYR A 4 -17.42 42.80 1.26
N CYS A 5 -16.46 41.98 1.68
CA CYS A 5 -16.75 40.64 2.19
C CYS A 5 -17.32 40.80 3.60
N LYS A 6 -18.64 40.68 3.75
CA LYS A 6 -19.34 40.95 5.00
C LYS A 6 -18.86 40.01 6.12
N PRO A 7 -18.50 40.52 7.32
CA PRO A 7 -17.98 39.71 8.44
C PRO A 7 -19.01 38.71 8.99
N THR A 8 -20.27 38.80 8.57
CA THR A 8 -21.34 37.86 8.92
C THR A 8 -21.18 36.50 8.25
N LEU A 9 -20.56 36.44 7.06
CA LEU A 9 -20.43 35.20 6.27
C LEU A 9 -19.25 34.36 6.73
N THR A 10 -18.16 35.01 7.15
CA THR A 10 -17.03 34.36 7.82
C THR A 10 -17.40 33.84 9.21
N LEU A 11 -18.25 34.56 9.94
CA LEU A 11 -18.76 34.11 11.25
C LEU A 11 -19.63 32.85 11.12
N PHE A 12 -20.46 32.77 10.07
CA PHE A 12 -21.30 31.60 9.82
C PHE A 12 -20.49 30.36 9.39
N LEU A 13 -19.42 30.56 8.62
CA LEU A 13 -18.48 29.50 8.25
C LEU A 13 -17.69 28.99 9.46
N LEU A 14 -17.27 29.88 10.36
CA LEU A 14 -16.61 29.53 11.63
C LEU A 14 -17.56 28.77 12.57
N LEU A 15 -18.84 29.15 12.61
CA LEU A 15 -19.86 28.45 13.38
C LEU A 15 -20.10 27.04 12.83
N TYR A 16 -20.11 26.87 11.50
CA TYR A 16 -20.30 25.57 10.85
C TYR A 16 -19.14 24.60 11.13
N VAL A 17 -17.90 25.10 11.15
CA VAL A 17 -16.70 24.32 11.51
C VAL A 17 -16.70 23.96 13.01
N ALA A 18 -17.16 24.85 13.88
CA ALA A 18 -17.28 24.57 15.31
C ALA A 18 -18.32 23.47 15.61
N ILE A 19 -19.45 23.48 14.90
CA ILE A 19 -20.49 22.44 15.04
C ILE A 19 -19.98 21.06 14.59
N GLN A 20 -19.13 20.99 13.55
CA GLN A 20 -18.49 19.73 13.15
C GLN A 20 -17.46 19.23 14.17
N SER A 21 -16.73 20.14 14.84
CA SER A 21 -15.76 19.75 15.87
C SER A 21 -16.41 19.16 17.14
N ALA A 22 -17.64 19.57 17.46
CA ALA A 22 -18.38 19.06 18.62
C ALA A 22 -18.97 17.65 18.42
N GLN A 23 -19.16 17.21 17.16
CA GLN A 23 -19.66 15.87 16.81
C GLN A 23 -18.53 14.85 16.61
N ALA A 24 -17.26 15.27 16.66
CA ALA A 24 -16.10 14.38 16.51
C ALA A 24 -15.65 13.75 17.84
N GLN A 25 -16.33 14.08 18.95
CA GLN A 25 -16.01 13.59 20.28
C GLN A 25 -17.05 12.56 20.73
N ASP A 26 -17.39 11.64 19.82
CA ASP A 26 -17.94 10.36 20.23
C ASP A 26 -16.89 9.70 21.12
N THR A 27 -17.14 9.75 22.42
CA THR A 27 -16.48 8.91 23.42
C THR A 27 -16.88 7.47 23.11
N LEU A 28 -16.30 6.93 22.05
CA LEU A 28 -16.38 5.54 21.68
C LEU A 28 -15.87 4.75 22.88
N ARG A 29 -16.81 4.19 23.65
CA ARG A 29 -16.53 3.12 24.58
C ARG A 29 -16.19 1.90 23.74
N ILE A 30 -14.96 1.89 23.21
CA ILE A 30 -14.48 0.82 22.36
C ILE A 30 -14.39 -0.43 23.23
N THR A 31 -15.28 -1.40 22.99
CA THR A 31 -15.11 -2.72 23.58
C THR A 31 -13.90 -3.40 22.93
N LEU A 32 -13.24 -4.34 23.62
CA LEU A 32 -12.10 -5.09 23.06
C LEU A 32 -12.40 -5.61 21.64
N GLN A 33 -13.63 -6.05 21.41
CA GLN A 33 -14.09 -6.61 20.15
C GLN A 33 -14.24 -5.55 19.04
N ASP A 34 -14.63 -4.31 19.39
CA ASP A 34 -14.66 -3.19 18.46
C ASP A 34 -13.26 -2.67 18.14
N ALA A 35 -12.35 -2.65 19.13
CA ALA A 35 -10.94 -2.28 18.92
C ALA A 35 -10.25 -3.22 17.92
N VAL A 36 -10.48 -4.52 18.08
CA VAL A 36 -9.96 -5.54 17.17
C VAL A 36 -10.57 -5.41 15.78
N ARG A 37 -11.87 -5.11 15.67
CA ARG A 37 -12.54 -4.94 14.37
C ARG A 37 -11.99 -3.73 13.60
N ILE A 38 -11.88 -2.59 14.27
CA ILE A 38 -11.35 -1.35 13.69
C ILE A 38 -9.88 -1.55 13.29
N ALA A 39 -9.08 -2.19 14.14
CA ALA A 39 -7.70 -2.51 13.82
C ALA A 39 -7.60 -3.44 12.60
N LEU A 40 -8.44 -4.47 12.48
CA LEU A 40 -8.43 -5.36 11.32
C LEU A 40 -8.89 -4.69 10.03
N SER A 41 -9.81 -3.74 10.08
CA SER A 41 -10.32 -3.06 8.89
C SER A 41 -9.43 -1.91 8.41
N ASP A 42 -8.85 -1.15 9.34
CA ASP A 42 -8.15 0.09 8.98
C ASP A 42 -6.65 0.05 9.09
N ASN A 43 -6.06 -0.97 9.72
CA ASN A 43 -4.62 -1.00 9.87
C ASN A 43 -3.90 -1.15 8.51
N PRO A 44 -2.98 -0.22 8.18
CA PRO A 44 -2.24 -0.25 6.93
C PRO A 44 -1.44 -1.54 6.74
N THR A 45 -0.96 -2.16 7.82
CA THR A 45 -0.23 -3.44 7.78
C THR A 45 -1.08 -4.56 7.21
N ILE A 46 -2.39 -4.64 7.52
CA ILE A 46 -3.28 -5.65 6.94
C ILE A 46 -3.61 -5.35 5.49
N LYS A 47 -3.78 -4.07 5.14
CA LYS A 47 -3.98 -3.66 3.74
C LYS A 47 -2.75 -4.02 2.89
N VAL A 48 -1.55 -3.77 3.39
CA VAL A 48 -0.28 -4.19 2.75
C VAL A 48 -0.20 -5.71 2.63
N ALA A 49 -0.49 -6.46 3.71
CA ALA A 49 -0.50 -7.92 3.67
C ALA A 49 -1.52 -8.48 2.66
N GLY A 50 -2.68 -7.83 2.50
CA GLY A 50 -3.68 -8.18 1.49
C GLY A 50 -3.20 -7.89 0.06
N GLN A 51 -2.55 -6.75 -0.15
CA GLN A 51 -1.94 -6.39 -1.43
C GLN A 51 -0.79 -7.33 -1.80
N GLU A 52 -0.02 -7.80 -0.82
CA GLU A 52 1.06 -8.76 -1.04
C GLU A 52 0.52 -10.11 -1.55
N ILE A 53 -0.63 -10.57 -1.04
CA ILE A 53 -1.32 -11.77 -1.58
C ILE A 53 -1.74 -11.54 -3.04
N LEU A 54 -2.30 -10.36 -3.36
CA LEU A 54 -2.70 -10.03 -4.72
C LEU A 54 -1.49 -10.02 -5.67
N LEU A 55 -0.40 -9.39 -5.25
CA LEU A 55 0.85 -9.36 -6.02
C LEU A 55 1.36 -10.77 -6.31
N LYS A 56 1.38 -11.66 -5.31
CA LYS A 56 1.78 -13.06 -5.50
C LYS A 56 0.81 -13.82 -6.42
N LYS A 57 -0.49 -13.52 -6.38
CA LYS A 57 -1.49 -14.12 -7.27
C LYS A 57 -1.30 -13.65 -8.72
N GLU A 58 -0.97 -12.39 -8.94
CA GLU A 58 -0.63 -11.88 -10.28
C GLU A 58 0.68 -12.45 -10.78
N ALA A 59 1.71 -12.58 -9.93
CA ALA A 59 2.94 -13.28 -10.30
C ALA A 59 2.67 -14.74 -10.72
N ARG A 60 1.70 -15.41 -10.08
CA ARG A 60 1.26 -16.75 -10.51
C ARG A 60 0.66 -16.68 -11.92
N ARG A 61 -0.18 -15.67 -12.18
CA ARG A 61 -0.78 -15.45 -13.51
C ARG A 61 0.27 -15.18 -14.57
N GLU A 62 1.32 -14.41 -14.26
CA GLU A 62 2.46 -14.18 -15.15
C GLU A 62 3.25 -15.45 -15.43
N ALA A 63 3.50 -16.28 -14.41
CA ALA A 63 4.17 -17.57 -14.59
C ALA A 63 3.35 -18.50 -15.51
N TYR A 64 2.01 -18.50 -15.38
CA TYR A 64 1.12 -19.17 -16.33
C TYR A 64 1.11 -18.50 -17.70
N ALA A 65 1.28 -17.18 -17.77
CA ALA A 65 1.29 -16.45 -19.03
C ALA A 65 2.49 -16.84 -19.91
N GLY A 66 3.61 -17.21 -19.30
CA GLY A 66 4.78 -17.74 -20.01
C GLY A 66 4.56 -19.08 -20.72
N LEU A 67 3.45 -19.79 -20.44
CA LEU A 67 3.05 -21.00 -21.18
C LEU A 67 2.29 -20.68 -22.47
N PHE A 68 1.83 -19.43 -22.64
CA PHE A 68 1.16 -19.01 -23.86
C PHE A 68 2.16 -18.63 -24.96
N PRO A 69 1.76 -18.74 -26.23
CA PRO A 69 2.59 -18.25 -27.33
C PRO A 69 2.79 -16.74 -27.21
N GLU A 70 4.04 -16.30 -27.32
CA GLU A 70 4.38 -14.89 -27.41
C GLU A 70 4.35 -14.48 -28.89
N ALA A 71 3.49 -13.52 -29.22
CA ALA A 71 3.44 -12.92 -30.55
C ALA A 71 4.05 -11.52 -30.49
N SER A 72 5.11 -11.30 -31.27
CA SER A 72 5.80 -10.02 -31.39
C SER A 72 5.69 -9.50 -32.82
N LEU A 73 5.27 -8.23 -32.96
CA LEU A 73 5.24 -7.53 -34.23
C LEU A 73 6.39 -6.53 -34.24
N VAL A 74 7.32 -6.70 -35.18
CA VAL A 74 8.48 -5.83 -35.35
C VAL A 74 8.37 -5.14 -36.70
N GLY A 75 8.40 -3.82 -36.69
CA GLY A 75 8.55 -2.99 -37.89
C GLY A 75 9.80 -2.14 -37.74
N SER A 76 10.68 -2.17 -38.73
CA SER A 76 11.85 -1.30 -38.79
C SER A 76 11.93 -0.59 -40.14
N TYR A 77 12.24 0.69 -40.05
CA TYR A 77 12.55 1.54 -41.19
C TYR A 77 14.00 1.99 -41.07
N SER A 78 14.80 1.69 -42.09
CA SER A 78 16.19 2.10 -42.14
C SER A 78 16.48 2.81 -43.45
N ARG A 79 17.23 3.91 -43.38
CA ARG A 79 17.66 4.69 -44.54
C ARG A 79 19.18 4.66 -44.61
N ALA A 80 19.73 4.11 -45.70
CA ALA A 80 21.17 4.08 -45.91
C ALA A 80 21.62 5.43 -46.49
N ILE A 81 22.47 6.17 -45.76
CA ILE A 81 22.95 7.51 -46.18
C ILE A 81 24.01 7.41 -47.30
N LYS A 82 24.69 6.27 -47.43
CA LYS A 82 25.61 5.94 -48.53
C LYS A 82 25.27 4.55 -49.07
N LYS A 83 25.05 4.45 -50.38
CA LYS A 83 24.95 3.17 -51.08
C LYS A 83 26.30 2.45 -51.01
N GLN A 84 26.31 1.13 -50.79
CA GLN A 84 27.55 0.35 -50.87
C GLN A 84 28.00 0.32 -52.34
N SER A 85 29.03 1.10 -52.66
CA SER A 85 29.68 1.11 -53.96
C SER A 85 30.69 -0.02 -54.05
N PHE A 86 30.49 -0.97 -54.96
CA PHE A 86 31.50 -1.94 -55.32
C PHE A 86 32.16 -1.50 -56.63
N ALA A 87 33.47 -1.27 -56.61
CA ALA A 87 34.24 -1.00 -57.82
C ALA A 87 34.66 -2.35 -58.43
N MET A 88 34.04 -2.73 -59.55
CA MET A 88 34.51 -3.86 -60.35
C MET A 88 34.83 -3.32 -61.75
N MET A 89 36.07 -3.52 -62.21
CA MET A 89 36.53 -3.04 -63.53
C MET A 89 36.39 -1.53 -63.76
N GLY A 90 36.66 -0.69 -62.76
CA GLY A 90 36.78 0.77 -62.95
C GLY A 90 35.47 1.54 -63.10
N GLU A 91 34.32 0.86 -63.20
CA GLU A 91 33.00 1.47 -63.08
C GLU A 91 32.48 1.33 -61.64
N VAL A 92 32.06 2.45 -61.06
CA VAL A 92 31.44 2.49 -59.74
C VAL A 92 29.96 2.19 -59.91
N ILE A 93 29.56 0.94 -59.69
CA ILE A 93 28.15 0.57 -59.69
C ILE A 93 27.63 0.75 -58.27
N GLU A 94 26.79 1.76 -58.07
CA GLU A 94 26.03 1.95 -56.84
C GLU A 94 24.89 0.93 -56.79
N VAL A 95 25.04 -0.13 -56.00
CA VAL A 95 23.97 -1.12 -55.79
C VAL A 95 23.46 -0.99 -54.36
N GLY A 96 22.22 -0.53 -54.21
CA GLY A 96 21.56 -0.46 -52.91
C GLY A 96 20.28 0.36 -52.94
N THR A 97 19.27 -0.10 -52.21
CA THR A 97 18.00 0.60 -52.02
C THR A 97 18.18 1.66 -50.92
N ASP A 98 17.87 2.94 -51.21
CA ASP A 98 18.07 4.04 -50.24
C ASP A 98 17.19 3.90 -48.98
N ASN A 99 16.04 3.22 -49.12
CA ASN A 99 15.06 3.04 -48.04
C ASN A 99 14.68 1.56 -47.92
N THR A 100 14.90 0.99 -46.73
CA THR A 100 14.52 -0.39 -46.40
C THR A 100 13.42 -0.36 -45.36
N TYR A 101 12.26 -0.92 -45.73
CA TYR A 101 11.14 -1.17 -44.81
C TYR A 101 11.07 -2.67 -44.58
N SER A 102 11.18 -3.09 -43.32
CA SER A 102 11.00 -4.50 -42.95
C SER A 102 9.98 -4.59 -41.85
N GLY A 103 8.95 -5.42 -42.08
CA GLY A 103 7.97 -5.81 -41.09
C GLY A 103 8.02 -7.32 -40.93
N GLY A 104 8.01 -7.79 -39.68
CA GLY A 104 7.99 -9.21 -39.34
C GLY A 104 7.06 -9.46 -38.17
N LEU A 105 6.26 -10.52 -38.27
CA LEU A 105 5.48 -11.06 -37.16
C LEU A 105 6.17 -12.35 -36.71
N SER A 106 6.62 -12.40 -35.47
CA SER A 106 7.27 -13.57 -34.87
C SER A 106 6.39 -14.13 -33.77
N VAL A 107 5.98 -15.39 -33.90
CA VAL A 107 5.24 -16.13 -32.88
C VAL A 107 6.14 -17.22 -32.32
N SER A 108 6.38 -17.20 -31.01
CA SER A 108 7.22 -18.17 -30.31
C SER A 108 6.40 -18.90 -29.25
N LEU A 109 6.40 -20.23 -29.27
CA LEU A 109 5.73 -21.06 -28.26
C LEU A 109 6.75 -22.01 -27.61
N PRO A 110 7.00 -21.90 -26.29
CA PRO A 110 7.83 -22.88 -25.60
C PRO A 110 7.06 -24.20 -25.43
N VAL A 111 7.37 -25.21 -26.25
CA VAL A 111 6.69 -26.53 -26.20
C VAL A 111 7.16 -27.38 -25.01
N PHE A 112 8.39 -27.19 -24.54
CA PHE A 112 8.94 -27.95 -23.42
C PHE A 112 9.85 -27.09 -22.54
N ALA A 113 9.33 -26.61 -21.41
CA ALA A 113 10.07 -25.78 -20.46
C ALA A 113 9.87 -26.29 -19.01
N PRO A 114 10.65 -27.30 -18.55
CA PRO A 114 10.54 -27.83 -17.18
C PRO A 114 10.83 -26.77 -16.10
N ALA A 115 11.66 -25.78 -16.42
CA ALA A 115 11.91 -24.62 -15.56
C ALA A 115 10.62 -23.81 -15.31
N LEU A 116 9.75 -23.71 -16.32
CA LEU A 116 8.52 -22.94 -16.25
C LEU A 116 7.46 -23.64 -15.40
N TYR A 117 7.32 -24.97 -15.54
CA TYR A 117 6.47 -25.78 -14.64
C TYR A 117 6.90 -25.68 -13.18
N LYS A 118 8.22 -25.72 -12.92
CA LYS A 118 8.78 -25.57 -11.58
C LYS A 118 8.58 -24.15 -11.04
N SER A 119 8.67 -23.13 -11.90
CA SER A 119 8.37 -21.75 -11.53
C SER A 119 6.91 -21.60 -11.10
N ILE A 120 5.95 -22.16 -11.85
CA ILE A 120 4.51 -22.11 -11.51
C ILE A 120 4.21 -22.77 -10.16
N SER A 121 4.80 -23.93 -9.88
CA SER A 121 4.60 -24.62 -8.59
C SER A 121 5.25 -23.86 -7.43
N LEU A 122 6.41 -23.24 -7.65
CA LEU A 122 7.02 -22.32 -6.69
C LEU A 122 6.13 -21.11 -6.44
N THR A 123 5.62 -20.45 -7.47
CA THR A 123 4.74 -19.28 -7.30
C THR A 123 3.44 -19.64 -6.60
N SER A 124 2.88 -20.83 -6.85
CA SER A 124 1.72 -21.33 -6.10
C SER A 124 2.02 -21.55 -4.62
N THR A 125 3.23 -22.03 -4.31
CA THR A 125 3.71 -22.20 -2.93
C THR A 125 3.93 -20.85 -2.25
N ASP A 126 4.49 -19.87 -2.97
CA ASP A 126 4.65 -18.49 -2.51
C ASP A 126 3.31 -17.83 -2.19
N VAL A 127 2.27 -18.06 -3.00
CA VAL A 127 0.92 -17.56 -2.71
C VAL A 127 0.40 -18.13 -1.40
N ASN A 128 0.53 -19.44 -1.19
CA ASN A 128 0.10 -20.08 0.06
C ASN A 128 0.90 -19.55 1.26
N LEU A 129 2.21 -19.36 1.11
CA LEU A 129 3.05 -18.77 2.13
C LEU A 129 2.63 -17.33 2.47
N ALA A 130 2.30 -16.51 1.46
CA ALA A 130 1.82 -15.14 1.67
C ALA A 130 0.45 -15.12 2.38
N VAL A 131 -0.44 -16.07 2.08
CA VAL A 131 -1.71 -16.24 2.80
C VAL A 131 -1.47 -16.57 4.27
N GLU A 132 -0.58 -17.50 4.57
CA GLU A 132 -0.25 -17.85 5.97
C GLU A 132 0.46 -16.71 6.71
N LYS A 133 1.35 -15.96 6.04
CA LYS A 133 1.94 -14.74 6.61
C LYS A 133 0.89 -13.68 6.93
N SER A 134 -0.08 -13.47 6.03
CA SER A 134 -1.21 -12.56 6.30
C SER A 134 -2.03 -13.03 7.49
N ARG A 135 -2.24 -14.35 7.62
CA ARG A 135 -2.93 -14.95 8.77
C ARG A 135 -2.18 -14.71 10.08
N ALA A 136 -0.87 -14.92 10.09
CA ALA A 136 -0.01 -14.60 11.24
C ALA A 136 -0.05 -13.12 11.59
N SER A 137 0.06 -12.22 10.61
CA SER A 137 -0.02 -10.77 10.82
C SER A 137 -1.35 -10.32 11.43
N ARG A 138 -2.48 -10.95 11.03
CA ARG A 138 -3.78 -10.72 11.67
C ARG A 138 -3.77 -11.14 13.15
N LEU A 139 -3.23 -12.31 13.47
CA LEU A 139 -3.13 -12.79 14.85
C LEU A 139 -2.25 -11.87 15.71
N ASP A 140 -1.11 -11.45 15.18
CA ASP A 140 -0.20 -10.53 15.87
C ASP A 140 -0.86 -9.19 16.17
N MET A 141 -1.63 -8.66 15.23
CA MET A 141 -2.34 -7.41 15.46
C MET A 141 -3.47 -7.57 16.49
N VAL A 142 -4.22 -8.67 16.48
CA VAL A 142 -5.20 -8.97 17.54
C VAL A 142 -4.51 -8.98 18.90
N ASN A 143 -3.36 -9.63 19.00
CA ASN A 143 -2.57 -9.67 20.24
C ASN A 143 -2.06 -8.29 20.66
N GLN A 144 -1.56 -7.47 19.74
CA GLN A 144 -1.08 -6.11 20.02
C GLN A 144 -2.21 -5.20 20.52
N VAL A 145 -3.37 -5.23 19.85
CA VAL A 145 -4.54 -4.43 20.24
C VAL A 145 -5.04 -4.87 21.61
N THR A 146 -5.08 -6.18 21.87
CA THR A 146 -5.47 -6.72 23.17
C THR A 146 -4.53 -6.26 24.29
N LYS A 147 -3.21 -6.33 24.07
CA LYS A 147 -2.21 -5.83 25.03
C LYS A 147 -2.35 -4.33 25.28
N ALA A 148 -2.48 -3.54 24.22
CA ALA A 148 -2.64 -2.09 24.32
C ALA A 148 -3.93 -1.71 25.08
N PHE A 149 -5.02 -2.43 24.85
CA PHE A 149 -6.28 -2.23 25.57
C PHE A 149 -6.13 -2.49 27.07
N PHE A 150 -5.53 -3.61 27.45
CA PHE A 150 -5.29 -3.91 28.88
C PHE A 150 -4.28 -2.98 29.54
N GLN A 151 -3.25 -2.54 28.82
CA GLN A 151 -2.31 -1.52 29.30
C GLN A 151 -3.01 -0.18 29.58
N LEU A 152 -3.95 0.21 28.71
CA LEU A 152 -4.74 1.42 28.90
C LEU A 152 -5.67 1.30 30.11
N LEU A 153 -6.34 0.16 30.29
CA LEU A 153 -7.19 -0.08 31.46
C LEU A 153 -6.37 0.01 32.77
N LEU A 154 -5.20 -0.62 32.81
CA LEU A 154 -4.31 -0.57 33.97
C LEU A 154 -3.78 0.84 34.25
N ALA A 155 -3.50 1.63 33.21
CA ALA A 155 -3.10 3.02 33.36
C ALA A 155 -4.23 3.90 33.91
N GLN A 156 -5.49 3.65 33.52
CA GLN A 156 -6.66 4.34 34.07
C GLN A 156 -6.84 4.04 35.56
N ASP A 157 -6.75 2.77 35.95
CA ASP A 157 -6.84 2.37 37.36
C ASP A 157 -5.71 3.00 38.19
N SER A 158 -4.49 2.98 37.65
CA SER A 158 -3.32 3.60 38.30
C SER A 158 -3.48 5.11 38.46
N TYR A 159 -4.05 5.78 37.46
CA TYR A 159 -4.36 7.21 37.52
C TYR A 159 -5.40 7.51 38.60
N GLU A 160 -6.45 6.71 38.71
CA GLU A 160 -7.47 6.88 39.76
C GLU A 160 -6.88 6.72 41.17
N VAL A 161 -6.00 5.73 41.36
CA VAL A 161 -5.28 5.53 42.63
C VAL A 161 -4.37 6.72 42.95
N LEU A 162 -3.63 7.24 41.97
CA LEU A 162 -2.80 8.43 42.16
C LEU A 162 -3.63 9.66 42.53
N LEU A 163 -4.80 9.85 41.91
CA LEU A 163 -5.70 10.96 42.20
C LEU A 163 -6.28 10.86 43.61
N LYS A 164 -6.65 9.65 44.06
CA LYS A 164 -7.06 9.37 45.44
C LYS A 164 -5.93 9.66 46.43
N SER A 165 -4.70 9.22 46.14
CA SER A 165 -3.53 9.48 46.97
C SER A 165 -3.18 10.97 47.06
N TYR A 166 -3.33 11.70 45.95
CA TYR A 166 -3.15 13.15 45.91
C TYR A 166 -4.17 13.86 46.81
N LYS A 167 -5.46 13.53 46.69
CA LYS A 167 -6.51 14.08 47.56
C LYS A 167 -6.24 13.78 49.04
N GLN A 168 -5.86 12.54 49.36
CA GLN A 168 -5.50 12.16 50.72
C GLN A 168 -4.32 13.00 51.26
N SER A 169 -3.33 13.29 50.42
CA SER A 169 -2.18 14.11 50.79
C SER A 169 -2.56 15.59 50.99
N GLU A 170 -3.46 16.11 50.18
CA GLU A 170 -4.03 17.45 50.31
C GLU A 170 -4.86 17.59 51.60
N ASP A 171 -5.71 16.60 51.88
CA ASP A 171 -6.50 16.54 53.11
C ASP A 171 -5.59 16.47 54.35
N ASN A 172 -4.56 15.63 54.33
CA ASN A 172 -3.56 15.58 55.40
C ASN A 172 -2.83 16.92 55.59
N TYR A 173 -2.45 17.59 54.50
CA TYR A 173 -1.81 18.92 54.57
C TYR A 173 -2.75 19.95 55.22
N ASN A 174 -4.02 19.96 54.83
CA ASN A 174 -5.03 20.85 55.40
C ASN A 174 -5.26 20.57 56.90
N VAL A 175 -5.28 19.31 57.33
CA VAL A 175 -5.39 18.94 58.76
C VAL A 175 -4.18 19.41 59.56
N VAL A 176 -2.97 19.28 59.02
CA VAL A 176 -1.74 19.75 59.69
C VAL A 176 -1.72 21.27 59.78
N LYS A 177 -2.10 21.98 58.71
CA LYS A 177 -2.21 23.44 58.68
C LYS A 177 -3.30 23.98 59.60
N ALA A 178 -4.38 23.23 59.85
CA ALA A 178 -5.42 23.64 60.79
C ALA A 178 -5.03 23.42 62.26
N LYS A 179 -4.05 22.54 62.53
CA LYS A 179 -3.55 22.23 63.87
C LYS A 179 -2.43 23.16 64.36
N TYR A 180 -1.77 23.89 63.46
CA TYR A 180 -0.68 24.82 63.74
C TYR A 180 -1.05 26.23 63.31
#